data_AF-A0A455SWY5-F1
#
_entry.id   AF-A0A455SWY5-F1
#
_cell.length_a   1.000
_cell.length_b   1.000
_cell.length_c   1.000
_cell.angle_alpha   90.00
_cell.angle_beta   90.00
_cell.angle_gamma   90.00
#
_symmetry.space_group_name_H-M   'P 1'
#
loop_
_entity.id
_entity.type
_entity.pdbx_description
1 polymer ?
#
loop_
_entity_poly.entity_id
_entity_poly.type
_entity_poly.pdbx_seq_one_letter_code
_entity_poly.pdbx_strand_id
1 'polypeptide(L)'
;MADDILRDSPIFQLIEQEGIEKGRREGIEKGRIETSRHTALAILQARFPQQPALHALAQRVLAGLVDLSLLQQLPVRFSTVSSLEEAQQALLRLENYQE
;
A
#
# COMPACT_ATOMS: atom_id res chain seq x y z
N MET A 1 4.08 39.94 -15.62
CA MET A 1 3.20 40.97 -15.02
C MET A 1 1.80 40.43 -14.76
N ALA A 2 1.04 39.96 -15.76
CA ALA A 2 -0.31 39.39 -15.50
C ALA A 2 -0.27 38.11 -14.63
N ASP A 3 0.71 37.23 -14.84
CA ASP A 3 0.89 36.02 -14.02
C ASP A 3 1.22 36.31 -12.55
N ASP A 4 1.99 37.36 -12.26
CA ASP A 4 2.31 37.76 -10.88
C ASP A 4 1.05 38.27 -10.15
N ILE A 5 0.22 39.08 -10.83
CA ILE A 5 -1.04 39.58 -10.27
C ILE A 5 -2.01 38.44 -9.97
N LEU A 6 -2.02 37.41 -10.83
CA LEU A 6 -2.85 36.23 -10.61
C LEU A 6 -2.32 35.37 -9.45
N ARG A 7 -1.01 35.20 -9.30
CA ARG A 7 -0.40 34.44 -8.20
C ARG A 7 -0.61 35.10 -6.84
N ASP A 8 -0.60 36.42 -6.80
CA ASP A 8 -0.87 37.21 -5.59
C ASP A 8 -2.37 37.32 -5.28
N SER A 9 -3.25 36.86 -6.18
CA SER A 9 -4.69 36.84 -5.94
C SER A 9 -5.03 35.88 -4.80
N PRO A 10 -5.90 36.28 -3.85
CA PRO A 10 -6.36 35.41 -2.77
C PRO A 10 -6.97 34.09 -3.27
N ILE A 11 -7.62 34.11 -4.44
CA ILE A 11 -8.20 32.90 -5.05
C ILE A 11 -7.11 31.93 -5.49
N PHE A 12 -6.02 32.42 -6.08
CA PHE A 12 -4.92 31.56 -6.53
C PHE A 12 -4.21 30.92 -5.34
N GLN A 13 -3.93 31.70 -4.29
CA GLN A 13 -3.32 31.19 -3.06
C GLN A 13 -4.19 30.12 -2.40
N LEU A 14 -5.52 30.29 -2.41
CA LEU A 14 -6.45 29.29 -1.89
C LEU A 14 -6.38 27.98 -2.70
N ILE A 15 -6.41 28.08 -4.04
CA ILE A 15 -6.30 26.90 -4.92
C ILE A 15 -4.96 26.19 -4.72
N GLU A 16 -3.86 26.94 -4.58
CA GLU A 16 -2.54 26.39 -4.32
C GLU A 16 -2.50 25.65 -2.98
N GLN A 17 -3.04 26.24 -1.91
CA GLN A 17 -3.14 25.62 -0.60
C GLN A 17 -3.99 24.34 -0.62
N GLU A 18 -5.15 24.36 -1.28
CA GLU A 18 -5.99 23.17 -1.46
C GLU A 18 -5.27 22.07 -2.24
N GLY A 19 -4.51 22.45 -3.28
CA GLY A 19 -3.69 21.53 -4.07
C GLY A 19 -2.59 20.87 -3.24
N ILE A 20 -1.86 21.65 -2.43
CA ILE A 20 -0.85 21.14 -1.50
C ILE A 20 -1.46 20.18 -0.49
N GLU A 21 -2.57 20.57 0.13
CA GLU A 21 -3.24 19.75 1.14
C GLU A 21 -3.80 18.44 0.55
N LYS A 22 -4.38 18.50 -0.66
CA LYS A 22 -4.80 17.31 -1.40
C LYS A 22 -3.61 16.40 -1.72
N GLY A 23 -2.52 16.94 -2.25
CA GLY A 23 -1.31 16.19 -2.55
C GLY A 23 -0.69 15.54 -1.31
N ARG A 24 -0.68 16.24 -0.18
CA ARG A 24 -0.23 15.70 1.12
C ARG A 24 -1.09 14.53 1.56
N ARG A 25 -2.43 14.64 1.48
CA ARG A 25 -3.35 13.54 1.84
C ARG A 25 -3.16 12.32 0.95
N GLU A 26 -3.09 12.51 -0.37
CA GLU A 26 -2.84 11.43 -1.32
C GLU A 26 -1.48 10.76 -1.09
N GLY A 27 -0.44 11.55 -0.79
CA GLY A 27 0.90 11.05 -0.48
C GLY A 27 0.93 10.20 0.80
N ILE A 28 0.24 10.63 1.85
CA ILE A 28 0.11 9.86 3.09
C ILE A 28 -0.61 8.53 2.82
N GLU A 29 -1.72 8.56 2.09
CA GLU A 29 -2.49 7.36 1.80
C GLU A 29 -1.68 6.34 0.98
N LYS A 30 -1.01 6.79 -0.10
CA LYS A 30 -0.07 5.97 -0.86
C LYS A 30 1.04 5.41 0.02
N GLY A 31 1.62 6.23 0.90
CA GLY A 31 2.66 5.80 1.83
C GLY A 31 2.18 4.70 2.79
N ARG A 32 0.94 4.77 3.27
CA ARG A 32 0.35 3.73 4.14
C ARG A 32 0.12 2.42 3.38
N ILE A 33 -0.34 2.48 2.14
CA ILE A 33 -0.51 1.31 1.27
C ILE A 33 0.84 0.62 1.06
N GLU A 34 1.85 1.37 0.59
CA GLU A 34 3.17 0.82 0.29
C GLU A 34 3.88 0.28 1.54
N THR A 35 3.77 0.98 2.67
CA THR A 35 4.34 0.51 3.94
C THR A 35 3.71 -0.81 4.38
N SER A 36 2.39 -0.93 4.26
CA SER A 36 1.66 -2.16 4.63
C SER A 36 2.07 -3.34 3.73
N ARG A 37 2.19 -3.10 2.41
CA ARG A 37 2.67 -4.10 1.44
C ARG A 37 4.08 -4.57 1.76
N HIS A 38 5.01 -3.62 1.96
CA HIS A 38 6.40 -3.95 2.29
C HIS A 38 6.52 -4.71 3.61
N THR A 39 5.77 -4.29 4.64
CA THR A 39 5.80 -4.97 5.95
C THR A 39 5.26 -6.39 5.85
N ALA A 40 4.14 -6.58 5.15
CA ALA A 40 3.56 -7.90 4.94
C ALA A 40 4.50 -8.85 4.18
N LEU A 41 5.15 -8.35 3.11
CA LEU A 41 6.14 -9.11 2.35
C LEU A 41 7.36 -9.46 3.21
N ALA A 42 7.91 -8.48 3.95
CA ALA A 42 9.08 -8.69 4.80
C ALA A 42 8.83 -9.75 5.88
N ILE A 43 7.62 -9.77 6.47
CA ILE A 43 7.23 -10.81 7.43
C ILE A 43 7.22 -12.20 6.77
N LEU A 44 6.61 -12.33 5.59
CA LEU A 44 6.60 -13.63 4.87
C LEU A 44 8.02 -14.09 4.51
N GLN A 45 8.88 -13.16 4.08
CA GLN A 45 10.28 -13.46 3.78
C GLN A 45 11.05 -13.91 5.01
N ALA A 46 10.88 -13.23 6.15
CA ALA A 46 11.55 -13.58 7.40
C ALA A 46 11.08 -14.93 7.96
N ARG A 47 9.78 -15.23 7.85
CA ARG A 47 9.20 -16.48 8.37
C ARG A 47 9.47 -17.69 7.47
N PHE A 48 9.55 -17.48 6.15
CA PHE A 48 9.76 -18.54 5.17
C PHE A 48 10.94 -18.20 4.24
N PRO A 49 12.18 -18.10 4.76
CA PRO A 49 13.31 -17.55 4.01
C PRO A 49 13.73 -18.38 2.79
N GLN A 50 13.48 -19.69 2.80
CA GLN A 50 13.88 -20.60 1.71
C GLN A 50 12.74 -20.90 0.73
N GLN A 51 11.76 -20.00 0.63
CA GLN A 51 10.54 -20.21 -0.17
C GLN A 51 10.36 -19.12 -1.25
N PRO A 52 11.22 -19.08 -2.28
CA PRO A 52 11.18 -18.03 -3.31
C PRO A 52 9.86 -17.98 -4.09
N ALA A 53 9.22 -19.14 -4.30
CA ALA A 53 7.91 -19.21 -4.95
C ALA A 53 6.81 -18.50 -4.13
N LEU A 54 6.84 -18.64 -2.80
CA LEU A 54 5.94 -17.91 -1.91
C LEU A 54 6.19 -16.40 -1.98
N HIS A 55 7.45 -15.98 -1.99
CA HIS A 55 7.80 -14.56 -2.04
C HIS A 55 7.34 -13.92 -3.35
N ALA A 56 7.51 -14.61 -4.47
CA ALA A 56 7.04 -14.16 -5.77
C ALA A 56 5.51 -14.06 -5.83
N LEU A 57 4.80 -15.06 -5.28
CA LEU A 57 3.35 -15.01 -5.15
C LEU A 57 2.90 -13.82 -4.30
N ALA A 58 3.54 -13.62 -3.14
CA ALA A 58 3.23 -12.51 -2.25
C ALA A 58 3.44 -11.15 -2.92
N GLN A 59 4.56 -10.94 -3.62
CA GLN A 59 4.81 -9.70 -4.35
C GLN A 59 3.71 -9.41 -5.38
N ARG A 60 3.33 -10.42 -6.17
CA ARG A 60 2.29 -10.30 -7.20
C ARG A 60 0.93 -9.95 -6.61
N VAL A 61 0.50 -10.69 -5.59
CA VAL A 61 -0.81 -10.50 -4.95
C VAL A 61 -0.88 -9.17 -4.19
N LEU A 62 0.16 -8.82 -3.43
CA LEU A 62 0.21 -7.58 -2.65
C LEU A 62 0.25 -6.33 -3.54
N ALA A 63 0.86 -6.39 -4.73
CA ALA A 63 0.91 -5.27 -5.67
C ALA A 63 -0.47 -4.87 -6.22
N GLY A 64 -1.39 -5.83 -6.37
CA GLY A 64 -2.76 -5.56 -6.82
C GLY A 64 -3.71 -5.06 -5.74
N LEU A 65 -3.39 -5.27 -4.46
CA LEU A 65 -4.25 -4.91 -3.33
C LEU A 65 -4.30 -3.41 -3.07
N VAL A 66 -5.44 -2.76 -3.32
CA VAL A 66 -5.66 -1.32 -3.07
C VAL A 66 -6.41 -1.02 -1.78
N ASP A 67 -7.10 -2.01 -1.19
CA ASP A 67 -7.82 -1.83 0.07
C ASP A 67 -6.82 -1.69 1.23
N LEU A 68 -6.67 -0.46 1.74
CA LEU A 68 -5.77 -0.16 2.85
C LEU A 68 -6.16 -0.89 4.14
N SER A 69 -7.45 -1.05 4.42
CA SER A 69 -7.93 -1.70 5.65
C SER A 69 -7.54 -3.17 5.65
N LEU A 70 -7.69 -3.84 4.51
CA LEU A 70 -7.25 -5.21 4.32
C LEU A 70 -5.72 -5.31 4.42
N LEU A 71 -4.98 -4.44 3.72
CA LEU A 71 -3.52 -4.41 3.72
C LEU A 71 -2.94 -4.24 5.13
N GLN A 72 -3.53 -3.39 5.97
CA GLN A 72 -3.05 -3.16 7.34
C GLN A 72 -3.20 -4.38 8.25
N GLN A 73 -4.11 -5.30 7.94
CA GLN A 73 -4.29 -6.53 8.71
C GLN A 73 -3.31 -7.63 8.29
N LEU A 74 -2.77 -7.58 7.06
CA LEU A 74 -1.93 -8.64 6.52
C LEU A 74 -0.62 -8.86 7.30
N PRO A 75 0.12 -7.83 7.75
CA PRO A 75 1.31 -8.03 8.57
C PRO A 75 1.07 -8.93 9.78
N VAL A 76 0.01 -8.64 10.56
CA VAL A 76 -0.34 -9.44 11.73
C VAL A 76 -0.76 -10.85 11.32
N ARG A 77 -1.64 -10.99 10.32
CA ARG A 77 -2.11 -12.31 9.86
C ARG A 77 -0.95 -13.19 9.36
N PHE A 78 -0.03 -12.63 8.58
CA PHE A 78 1.14 -13.36 8.09
C PHE A 78 2.16 -13.65 9.19
N SER A 79 2.17 -12.88 10.27
CA SER A 79 3.01 -13.20 11.44
C SER A 79 2.49 -14.44 12.19
N THR A 80 1.19 -14.74 12.08
CA THR A 80 0.53 -15.80 12.86
C THR A 80 0.23 -17.10 12.09
N VAL A 81 0.36 -17.14 10.76
CA VAL A 81 0.11 -18.40 9.99
C VAL A 81 1.02 -19.52 10.49
N SER A 82 0.52 -20.74 10.64
CA SER A 82 1.25 -21.86 11.25
C SER A 82 2.15 -22.62 10.28
N SER A 83 1.94 -22.46 8.97
CA SER A 83 2.68 -23.21 7.94
C SER A 83 2.84 -22.43 6.62
N LEU A 84 3.73 -22.95 5.77
CA LEU A 84 3.92 -22.47 4.39
C LEU A 84 2.62 -22.60 3.59
N GLU A 85 1.94 -23.74 3.70
CA GLU A 85 0.69 -24.00 2.98
C GLU A 85 -0.40 -23.02 3.41
N GLU A 86 -0.52 -22.73 4.71
CA GLU A 86 -1.48 -21.74 5.21
C GLU A 86 -1.16 -20.34 4.65
N ALA A 87 0.13 -19.98 4.58
CA ALA A 87 0.57 -18.71 3.97
C ALA A 87 0.20 -18.63 2.48
N GLN A 88 0.43 -19.70 1.71
CA GLN A 88 0.07 -19.78 0.29
C GLN A 88 -1.45 -19.67 0.10
N GLN A 89 -2.23 -20.42 0.87
CA GLN A 89 -3.68 -20.39 0.80
C GLN A 89 -4.26 -19.02 1.21
N ALA A 90 -3.62 -18.32 2.15
CA ALA A 90 -4.02 -16.96 2.50
C ALA A 90 -3.79 -15.99 1.33
N LEU A 91 -2.66 -16.11 0.61
CA LEU A 91 -2.36 -15.31 -0.57
C LEU A 91 -3.30 -15.62 -1.75
N LEU A 92 -3.55 -16.90 -2.04
CA LEU A 92 -4.46 -17.30 -3.12
C LEU A 92 -5.90 -16.81 -2.87
N ARG A 93 -6.36 -16.83 -1.61
CA ARG A 93 -7.66 -16.25 -1.24
C ARG A 93 -7.73 -14.74 -1.49
N LEU A 94 -6.63 -14.02 -1.29
CA LEU A 94 -6.57 -12.58 -1.57
C LEU A 94 -6.56 -12.30 -3.07
N GLU A 95 -5.89 -13.15 -3.85
CA GLU A 95 -5.88 -13.07 -5.32
C GLU A 95 -7.29 -13.21 -5.89
N ASN A 96 -8.04 -14.21 -5.45
CA ASN A 96 -9.43 -14.45 -5.89
C ASN A 96 -10.42 -13.37 -5.43
N TYR A 97 -10.04 -12.53 -4.46
CA TYR A 97 -10.85 -11.38 -4.02
C TYR A 97 -10.69 -10.16 -4.95
N GLN A 98 -9.74 -10.23 -5.90
CA GLN A 98 -9.44 -9.15 -6.84
C GLN A 98 -10.08 -9.34 -8.22
N GLU A 99 -10.65 -10.52 -8.50
CA GLU A 99 -11.48 -10.83 -9.68
C GLU A 99 -12.96 -10.55 -9.40
#